data_AF-A0A673IXQ1-F1
#
_entry.id   AF-A0A673IXQ1-F1
#
_cell.length_a   1.000
_cell.length_b   1.000
_cell.length_c   1.000
_cell.angle_alpha   90.00
_cell.angle_beta   90.00
_cell.angle_gamma   90.00
#
_symmetry.space_group_name_H-M   'P 1'
#
loop_
_entity.id
_entity.type
_entity.pdbx_description
1 polymer ?
#
loop_
_entity_poly.entity_id
_entity_poly.type
_entity_poly.pdbx_seq_one_letter_code
_entity_poly.pdbx_strand_id
1 'polypeptide(L)'
;MFWTLLLALILLLLLQAQLLVCLRELRISLTSVTSATPSGTSNASALQRLPGAIIIGVRKGGTRALLEMLNLHPDVEVAKNEIHYFNLDENFRKGLDWYRAQMPITLPGQLTVEKTPGYFTAPLAPKRIWATNPAVKLLLIVRDPAERLVSDYTQVLHNRIQQNKPYQPLEELLLSQGHINPKYKALQRSFYYQHLARWLELF
;
A
#
# COMPACT_ATOMS: atom_id res chain seq x y z
N MET A 1 -9.98 26.34 -23.54
CA MET A 1 -8.61 26.26 -22.97
C MET A 1 -8.49 26.87 -21.57
N PHE A 2 -9.02 28.07 -21.31
CA PHE A 2 -8.92 28.68 -19.97
C PHE A 2 -9.68 27.90 -18.88
N TRP A 3 -10.92 27.50 -19.17
CA TRP A 3 -11.78 26.75 -18.23
C TRP A 3 -11.23 25.36 -17.86
N THR A 4 -10.55 24.68 -18.79
CA THR A 4 -9.91 23.38 -18.54
C THR A 4 -8.68 23.51 -17.65
N LEU A 5 -7.90 24.57 -17.81
CA LEU A 5 -6.76 24.89 -16.93
C LEU A 5 -7.23 25.28 -15.53
N LEU A 6 -8.32 26.07 -15.43
CA LEU A 6 -8.92 26.45 -14.16
C LEU A 6 -9.46 25.24 -13.39
N LEU A 7 -10.18 24.33 -14.07
CA LEU A 7 -10.66 23.08 -13.48
C LEU A 7 -9.52 22.18 -13.02
N ALA A 8 -8.44 22.06 -13.81
CA ALA A 8 -7.26 21.29 -13.42
C ALA A 8 -6.56 21.89 -12.19
N LEU A 9 -6.46 23.22 -12.10
CA LEU A 9 -5.88 23.90 -10.94
C LEU A 9 -6.73 23.70 -9.68
N ILE A 10 -8.06 23.81 -9.80
CA ILE A 10 -8.99 23.55 -8.68
C ILE A 10 -8.88 22.10 -8.22
N LEU A 11 -8.80 21.13 -9.15
CA LEU A 11 -8.63 19.72 -8.81
C LEU A 11 -7.30 19.47 -8.07
N LEU A 12 -6.21 20.11 -8.53
CA LEU A 12 -4.89 20.01 -7.90
C LEU A 12 -4.90 20.59 -6.48
N LEU A 13 -5.53 21.75 -6.28
CA LEU A 13 -5.66 22.40 -4.97
C LEU A 13 -6.52 21.56 -4.02
N LEU A 14 -7.62 20.96 -4.50
CA LEU A 14 -8.45 20.05 -3.70
C LEU A 14 -7.67 18.80 -3.29
N LEU A 15 -6.88 18.22 -4.20
CA LEU A 15 -6.04 17.07 -3.89
C LEU A 15 -4.96 17.41 -2.85
N GLN A 16 -4.31 18.57 -2.98
CA GLN A 16 -3.33 19.05 -2.00
C GLN A 16 -3.95 19.30 -0.62
N ALA A 17 -5.15 19.89 -0.57
CA ALA A 17 -5.87 20.10 0.69
C ALA A 17 -6.25 18.78 1.36
N GLN A 18 -6.78 17.80 0.60
CA GLN A 18 -7.10 16.46 1.11
C GLN A 18 -5.86 15.73 1.62
N LEU A 19 -4.72 15.83 0.90
CA LEU A 19 -3.45 15.25 1.33
C LEU A 19 -2.96 15.89 2.63
N LEU A 20 -3.05 17.23 2.77
CA LEU A 20 -2.66 17.94 3.98
C LEU A 20 -3.52 17.55 5.19
N VAL A 21 -4.83 17.39 5.00
CA VAL A 21 -5.74 16.93 6.07
C VAL A 21 -5.39 15.51 6.49
N CYS A 22 -5.19 14.60 5.52
CA CYS A 22 -4.81 13.21 5.80
C CYS A 22 -3.47 13.12 6.55
N LEU A 23 -2.47 13.92 6.14
CA LEU A 23 -1.17 14.00 6.81
C LEU A 23 -1.27 14.63 8.21
N ARG A 24 -2.14 15.63 8.40
CA ARG A 24 -2.40 16.24 9.71
C ARG A 24 -3.02 15.24 10.69
N GLU A 25 -4.01 14.46 10.25
CA GLU A 25 -4.61 13.40 11.06
C GLU A 25 -3.60 12.29 11.40
N LEU A 26 -2.70 11.96 10.45
CA LEU A 26 -1.58 11.06 10.70
C LEU A 26 -0.64 11.61 11.79
N ARG A 27 -0.34 12.92 11.74
CA ARG A 27 0.54 13.61 12.69
C ARG A 27 -0.06 13.71 14.10
N ILE A 28 -1.35 14.02 14.21
CA ILE A 28 -2.06 14.08 15.50
C ILE A 28 -2.07 12.69 16.17
N SER A 29 -2.26 11.64 15.37
CA SER A 29 -2.15 10.25 15.84
C SER A 29 -0.73 9.83 16.26
N LEU A 30 0.32 10.46 15.71
CA LEU A 30 1.72 10.21 16.10
C LEU A 30 2.08 10.92 17.41
N THR A 31 1.47 12.08 17.68
CA THR A 31 1.69 12.83 18.93
C THR A 31 0.99 12.21 20.13
N SER A 32 -0.11 11.47 19.97
CA SER A 32 -0.78 10.79 21.09
C SER A 32 -0.04 9.56 21.61
N VAL A 33 0.91 9.03 20.83
CA VAL A 33 1.74 7.86 21.19
C VAL A 33 3.05 8.26 21.89
N THR A 34 3.44 9.54 21.82
CA THR A 34 4.70 10.05 22.38
C THR A 34 4.49 10.85 23.67
N SER A 35 3.91 10.23 24.71
CA SER A 35 4.02 10.71 26.09
C SER A 35 5.07 9.90 26.87
N ALA A 36 6.31 9.95 26.38
CA ALA A 36 7.50 9.59 27.15
C ALA A 36 8.68 10.38 26.61
N THR A 37 9.07 11.43 27.33
CA THR A 37 10.25 12.25 27.02
C THR A 37 11.51 11.53 27.52
N PRO A 38 12.56 11.43 26.70
CA PRO A 38 13.91 11.55 27.22
C PRO A 38 14.53 12.84 26.71
N SER A 39 14.82 13.74 27.65
CA SER A 39 15.77 14.83 27.49
C SER A 39 17.16 14.23 27.24
N GLY A 40 17.62 14.28 26.00
CA GLY A 40 18.96 13.87 25.62
C GLY A 40 19.24 14.29 24.19
N THR A 41 20.13 15.27 24.01
CA THR A 41 20.78 15.62 22.75
C THR A 41 21.67 14.46 22.31
N SER A 42 21.06 13.36 21.86
CA SER A 42 21.77 12.33 21.11
C SER A 42 21.92 12.83 19.68
N ASN A 43 23.14 12.85 19.14
CA ASN A 43 23.39 12.94 17.70
C ASN A 43 22.61 11.82 17.00
N ALA A 44 21.38 12.13 16.60
CA ALA A 44 20.43 11.13 16.23
C ALA A 44 20.71 10.76 14.77
N SER A 45 21.39 9.62 14.62
CA SER A 45 22.02 9.21 13.36
C SER A 45 20.99 8.74 12.32
N ALA A 46 21.39 8.89 11.07
CA ALA A 46 20.67 8.35 9.93
C ALA A 46 20.77 6.81 9.97
N LEU A 47 19.64 6.10 10.01
CA LEU A 47 19.60 4.63 10.07
C LEU A 47 18.35 4.05 9.42
N GLN A 48 18.38 2.77 9.08
CA GLN A 48 17.23 2.04 8.54
C GLN A 48 16.26 1.70 9.67
N ARG A 49 15.06 2.27 9.65
CA ARG A 49 14.00 2.04 10.65
C ARG A 49 12.90 1.17 10.06
N LEU A 50 12.20 0.42 10.90
CA LEU A 50 10.99 -0.29 10.47
C LEU A 50 9.90 0.71 10.03
N PRO A 51 9.01 0.32 9.11
CA PRO A 51 7.99 1.23 8.63
C PRO A 51 7.02 1.61 9.74
N GLY A 52 6.76 2.91 9.86
CA GLY A 52 5.69 3.44 10.72
C GLY A 52 4.33 3.47 10.03
N ALA A 53 4.32 3.39 8.69
CA ALA A 53 3.11 3.17 7.90
C ALA A 53 3.35 2.18 6.75
N ILE A 54 2.30 1.41 6.41
CA ILE A 54 2.35 0.39 5.35
C ILE A 54 1.16 0.59 4.41
N ILE A 55 1.43 0.76 3.12
CA ILE A 55 0.40 0.69 2.07
C ILE A 55 0.16 -0.78 1.74
N ILE A 56 -0.91 -1.34 2.29
CA ILE A 56 -1.21 -2.78 2.23
C ILE A 56 -1.92 -3.19 0.94
N GLY A 57 -2.49 -2.24 0.20
CA GLY A 57 -3.34 -2.55 -0.95
C GLY A 57 -4.13 -1.37 -1.49
N VAL A 58 -4.95 -1.60 -2.51
CA VAL A 58 -5.12 -2.88 -3.23
C VAL A 58 -4.31 -2.93 -4.52
N ARG A 59 -3.95 -4.13 -4.98
CA ARG A 59 -3.34 -4.31 -6.31
C ARG A 59 -4.21 -3.66 -7.38
N LYS A 60 -3.59 -2.80 -8.20
CA LYS A 60 -4.22 -1.92 -9.21
C LYS A 60 -5.10 -0.79 -8.68
N GLY A 61 -5.09 -0.52 -7.37
CA GLY A 61 -5.81 0.59 -6.76
C GLY A 61 -5.12 1.96 -6.84
N GLY A 62 -3.91 2.04 -7.39
CA GLY A 62 -3.13 3.30 -7.42
C GLY A 62 -2.06 3.40 -6.33
N THR A 63 -1.69 2.27 -5.71
CA THR A 63 -0.70 2.22 -4.62
C THR A 63 0.65 2.85 -4.95
N ARG A 64 1.10 2.79 -6.21
CA ARG A 64 2.37 3.44 -6.63
C ARG A 64 2.21 4.96 -6.62
N ALA A 65 1.13 5.49 -7.19
CA ALA A 65 0.87 6.92 -7.19
C ALA A 65 0.77 7.46 -5.76
N LEU A 66 0.05 6.76 -4.87
CA LEU A 66 -0.01 7.12 -3.45
C LEU A 66 1.38 7.17 -2.79
N LEU A 67 2.22 6.15 -3.02
CA LEU A 67 3.57 6.12 -2.46
C LEU A 67 4.42 7.30 -2.96
N GLU A 68 4.40 7.59 -4.26
CA GLU A 68 5.14 8.72 -4.83
C GLU A 68 4.65 10.06 -4.30
N MET A 69 3.33 10.23 -4.15
CA MET A 69 2.73 11.45 -3.58
C MET A 69 3.13 11.65 -2.12
N LEU A 70 3.17 10.58 -1.32
CA LEU A 70 3.64 10.65 0.08
C LEU A 70 5.12 11.03 0.14
N ASN A 71 5.95 10.51 -0.77
CA ASN A 71 7.38 10.78 -0.84
C ASN A 71 7.72 12.23 -1.23
N LEU A 72 6.73 13.06 -1.61
CA LEU A 72 6.93 14.50 -1.79
C LEU A 72 7.05 15.25 -0.46
N HIS A 73 6.63 14.64 0.66
CA HIS A 73 6.69 15.27 1.98
C HIS A 73 8.10 15.13 2.59
N PRO A 74 8.73 16.21 3.11
CA PRO A 74 10.12 16.16 3.59
C PRO A 74 10.34 15.20 4.77
N ASP A 75 9.29 14.96 5.55
CA ASP A 75 9.33 14.03 6.70
C ASP A 75 8.95 12.58 6.33
N VAL A 76 8.88 12.22 5.04
CA VAL A 76 8.51 10.87 4.61
C VAL A 76 9.59 10.30 3.70
N GLU A 77 10.02 9.08 4.01
CA GLU A 77 10.94 8.31 3.20
C GLU A 77 10.32 6.96 2.85
N VAL A 78 10.33 6.61 1.56
CA VAL A 78 9.64 5.43 1.07
C VAL A 78 10.60 4.30 0.67
N ALA A 79 10.23 3.06 0.99
CA ALA A 79 10.86 1.90 0.38
C ALA A 79 10.51 1.85 -1.12
N LYS A 80 11.54 1.87 -1.98
CA LYS A 80 11.36 1.98 -3.44
C LYS A 80 10.69 0.75 -4.07
N ASN A 81 10.95 -0.43 -3.51
CA ASN A 81 10.51 -1.72 -4.03
C ASN A 81 9.38 -2.32 -3.18
N GLU A 82 8.61 -3.24 -3.78
CA GLU A 82 7.69 -4.10 -3.04
C GLU A 82 8.50 -5.17 -2.31
N ILE A 83 8.52 -5.13 -0.97
CA ILE A 83 9.40 -6.00 -0.17
C ILE A 83 8.84 -7.43 -0.05
N HIS A 84 7.52 -7.56 -0.15
CA HIS A 84 6.83 -8.84 -0.05
C HIS A 84 7.17 -9.64 1.22
N TYR A 85 7.41 -8.95 2.34
CA TYR A 85 7.86 -9.59 3.58
C TYR A 85 6.74 -10.40 4.24
N PHE A 86 5.56 -9.80 4.40
CA PHE A 86 4.46 -10.44 5.16
C PHE A 86 3.64 -11.44 4.34
N ASN A 87 3.67 -11.38 3.01
CA ASN A 87 2.89 -12.28 2.13
C ASN A 87 3.69 -13.43 1.51
N LEU A 88 5.02 -13.41 1.54
CA LEU A 88 5.86 -14.51 1.06
C LEU A 88 6.59 -15.17 2.23
N ASP A 89 6.34 -16.46 2.45
CA ASP A 89 6.94 -17.19 3.56
C ASP A 89 8.47 -17.25 3.49
N GLU A 90 9.03 -17.29 2.28
CA GLU A 90 10.48 -17.24 2.08
C GLU A 90 11.08 -15.94 2.63
N ASN A 91 10.46 -14.79 2.35
CA ASN A 91 10.93 -13.51 2.86
C ASN A 91 10.67 -13.37 4.36
N PHE A 92 9.51 -13.82 4.85
CA PHE A 92 9.17 -13.76 6.26
C PHE A 92 10.18 -14.52 7.14
N ARG A 93 10.62 -15.70 6.69
CA ARG A 93 11.63 -16.53 7.38
C ARG A 93 13.01 -15.89 7.46
N LYS A 94 13.33 -14.88 6.64
CA LYS A 94 14.59 -14.13 6.71
C LYS A 94 14.70 -13.23 7.95
N GLY A 95 13.60 -13.06 8.69
CA GLY A 95 13.58 -12.35 9.97
C GLY A 95 13.47 -10.83 9.85
N LEU A 96 13.28 -10.19 10.99
CA LEU A 96 12.97 -8.76 11.07
C LEU A 96 14.17 -7.89 10.67
N ASP A 97 15.39 -8.36 10.89
CA ASP A 97 16.60 -7.66 10.52
C ASP A 97 16.76 -7.58 9.01
N TRP A 98 16.47 -8.67 8.30
CA TRP A 98 16.43 -8.66 6.84
C TRP A 98 15.40 -7.65 6.32
N TYR A 99 14.22 -7.61 6.94
CA TYR A 99 13.15 -6.68 6.57
C TYR A 99 13.55 -5.22 6.81
N ARG A 100 14.14 -4.91 7.97
CA ARG A 100 14.67 -3.58 8.29
C ARG A 100 15.75 -3.14 7.29
N ALA A 101 16.62 -4.07 6.88
CA ALA A 101 17.66 -3.80 5.89
C ALA A 101 17.11 -3.45 4.48
N GLN A 102 15.82 -3.70 4.20
CA GLN A 102 15.17 -3.26 2.95
C GLN A 102 14.64 -1.81 3.01
N MET A 103 14.61 -1.21 4.20
CA MET A 103 14.06 0.13 4.41
C MET A 103 15.06 1.22 4.00
N PRO A 104 14.59 2.40 3.57
CA PRO A 104 15.47 3.54 3.37
C PRO A 104 16.12 3.96 4.69
N ILE A 105 17.28 4.60 4.58
CA ILE A 105 17.89 5.32 5.69
C ILE A 105 17.00 6.54 5.96
N THR A 106 16.61 6.72 7.22
CA THR A 106 15.80 7.88 7.65
C THR A 106 16.54 8.71 8.68
N LEU A 107 16.21 9.99 8.76
CA LEU A 107 16.57 10.86 9.86
C LEU A 107 15.56 10.72 11.01
N PRO A 108 15.94 11.11 12.23
CA PRO A 108 15.02 11.22 13.36
C PRO A 108 13.82 12.10 13.00
N GLY A 109 12.61 11.64 13.33
CA GLY A 109 11.37 12.35 13.01
C GLY A 109 10.79 12.05 11.63
N GLN A 110 11.57 11.49 10.69
CA GLN A 110 11.04 11.04 9.41
C GLN A 110 10.28 9.71 9.55
N LEU A 111 9.19 9.57 8.81
CA LEU A 111 8.37 8.38 8.71
C LEU A 111 8.86 7.49 7.57
N THR A 112 9.27 6.26 7.90
CA THR A 112 9.48 5.21 6.90
C THR A 112 8.14 4.63 6.45
N VAL A 113 7.91 4.58 5.13
CA VAL A 113 6.71 3.98 4.54
C VAL A 113 7.11 2.88 3.56
N GLU A 114 6.46 1.71 3.65
CA GLU A 114 6.57 0.69 2.60
C GLU A 114 5.23 0.43 1.90
N LYS A 115 5.30 -0.20 0.73
CA LYS A 115 4.11 -0.55 -0.07
C LYS A 115 4.25 -1.93 -0.68
N THR A 116 3.39 -2.84 -0.25
CA THR A 116 3.20 -4.14 -0.92
C THR A 116 1.70 -4.39 -1.10
N PRO A 117 1.15 -4.16 -2.31
CA PRO A 117 -0.29 -4.25 -2.55
C PRO A 117 -0.90 -5.65 -2.36
N GLY A 118 -0.04 -6.68 -2.36
CA GLY A 118 -0.43 -8.05 -2.13
C GLY A 118 -0.74 -8.38 -0.67
N TYR A 119 -0.38 -7.52 0.28
CA TYR A 119 -0.68 -7.77 1.70
C TYR A 119 -2.19 -7.83 1.95
N PHE A 120 -2.97 -6.91 1.38
CA PHE A 120 -4.41 -6.81 1.64
C PHE A 120 -5.15 -8.13 1.44
N THR A 121 -4.77 -8.90 0.41
CA THR A 121 -5.41 -10.17 0.05
C THR A 121 -4.70 -11.39 0.63
N ALA A 122 -3.56 -11.23 1.31
CA ALA A 122 -2.78 -12.32 1.87
C ALA A 122 -3.32 -12.70 3.27
N PRO A 123 -3.79 -13.96 3.48
CA PRO A 123 -4.43 -14.35 4.73
C PRO A 123 -3.56 -14.20 6.00
N LEU A 124 -2.25 -14.38 5.89
CA LEU A 124 -1.32 -14.32 7.02
C LEU A 124 -0.76 -12.91 7.28
N ALA A 125 -0.88 -11.99 6.31
CA ALA A 125 -0.26 -10.67 6.43
C ALA A 125 -0.79 -9.86 7.63
N PRO A 126 -2.11 -9.80 7.92
CA PRO A 126 -2.62 -9.06 9.08
C PRO A 126 -1.98 -9.51 10.40
N LYS A 127 -1.98 -10.83 10.66
CA LYS A 127 -1.41 -11.42 11.89
C LYS A 127 0.08 -11.14 12.02
N ARG A 128 0.84 -11.25 10.93
CA ARG A 128 2.29 -11.01 10.94
C ARG A 128 2.63 -9.54 11.15
N ILE A 129 1.87 -8.63 10.56
CA ILE A 129 2.06 -7.18 10.74
C ILE A 129 1.70 -6.79 12.19
N TRP A 130 0.57 -7.27 12.69
CA TRP A 130 0.13 -7.04 14.08
C TRP A 130 1.19 -7.50 15.08
N ALA A 131 1.72 -8.71 14.91
CA ALA A 131 2.78 -9.24 15.77
C ALA A 131 4.10 -8.48 15.68
N THR A 132 4.36 -7.78 14.57
CA THR A 132 5.59 -6.99 14.38
C THR A 132 5.47 -5.61 15.01
N ASN A 133 4.36 -4.92 14.77
CA ASN A 133 4.06 -3.61 15.35
C ASN A 133 2.54 -3.36 15.31
N PRO A 134 1.81 -3.51 16.41
CA PRO A 134 0.37 -3.28 16.43
C PRO A 134 -0.01 -1.80 16.28
N ALA A 135 0.94 -0.88 16.54
CA ALA A 135 0.72 0.56 16.39
C ALA A 135 1.00 1.09 14.98
N VAL A 136 1.42 0.23 14.03
CA VAL A 136 1.72 0.65 12.65
C VAL A 136 0.46 1.19 11.97
N LYS A 137 0.60 2.28 11.20
CA LYS A 137 -0.52 2.84 10.44
C LYS A 137 -0.69 2.09 9.12
N LEU A 138 -1.91 1.65 8.83
CA LEU A 138 -2.23 0.95 7.60
C LEU A 138 -2.92 1.91 6.63
N LEU A 139 -2.39 1.98 5.41
CA LEU A 139 -2.97 2.76 4.32
C LEU A 139 -3.58 1.81 3.28
N LEU A 140 -4.86 2.00 2.99
CA LEU A 140 -5.61 1.24 2.00
C LEU A 140 -6.17 2.19 0.95
N ILE A 141 -5.74 2.03 -0.30
CA ILE A 141 -6.28 2.75 -1.46
C ILE A 141 -7.09 1.80 -2.31
N VAL A 142 -8.36 2.13 -2.53
CA VAL A 142 -9.31 1.36 -3.32
C VAL A 142 -9.77 2.16 -4.54
N ARG A 143 -10.33 1.44 -5.51
CA ARG A 143 -11.02 1.97 -6.69
C ARG A 143 -12.25 1.10 -6.95
N ASP A 144 -13.09 1.49 -7.88
CA ASP A 144 -14.21 0.67 -8.33
C ASP A 144 -13.77 -0.80 -8.59
N PRO A 145 -14.45 -1.80 -7.99
CA PRO A 145 -14.01 -3.19 -8.05
C PRO A 145 -14.03 -3.79 -9.46
N ALA A 146 -14.92 -3.32 -10.35
CA ALA A 146 -14.99 -3.77 -11.73
C ALA A 146 -13.84 -3.18 -12.55
N GLU A 147 -13.58 -1.88 -12.41
CA GLU A 147 -12.42 -1.27 -13.06
C GLU A 147 -11.09 -1.86 -12.56
N ARG A 148 -10.98 -2.12 -11.24
CA ARG A 148 -9.80 -2.77 -10.64
C ARG A 148 -9.54 -4.13 -11.26
N LEU A 149 -10.61 -4.90 -11.47
CA LEU A 149 -10.57 -6.23 -12.10
C LEU A 149 -10.06 -6.12 -13.55
N VAL A 150 -10.62 -5.21 -14.35
CA VAL A 150 -10.17 -4.97 -15.73
C VAL A 150 -8.70 -4.56 -15.75
N SER A 151 -8.28 -3.67 -14.86
CA SER A 151 -6.88 -3.24 -14.79
C SER A 151 -5.91 -4.37 -14.37
N ASP A 152 -6.36 -5.30 -13.52
CA ASP A 152 -5.58 -6.47 -13.14
C ASP A 152 -5.42 -7.42 -14.32
N TYR A 153 -6.52 -7.67 -15.05
CA TYR A 153 -6.52 -8.41 -16.30
C TYR A 153 -5.53 -7.79 -17.31
N THR A 154 -5.64 -6.48 -17.58
CA THR A 154 -4.78 -5.78 -18.55
C THR A 154 -3.30 -5.91 -18.19
N GLN A 155 -2.94 -5.81 -16.90
CA GLN A 155 -1.54 -6.00 -16.50
C GLN A 155 -1.06 -7.44 -16.74
N VAL A 156 -1.88 -8.45 -16.43
CA VAL A 156 -1.51 -9.85 -16.68
C VAL A 156 -1.39 -10.12 -18.19
N LEU A 157 -2.34 -9.62 -18.98
CA LEU A 157 -2.32 -9.71 -20.43
C LEU A 157 -1.05 -9.07 -21.01
N HIS A 158 -0.73 -7.83 -20.61
CA HIS A 158 0.49 -7.15 -21.02
C HIS A 158 1.74 -7.98 -20.72
N ASN A 159 1.87 -8.48 -19.49
CA ASN A 159 3.02 -9.32 -19.09
C ASN A 159 3.11 -10.62 -19.91
N ARG A 160 1.98 -11.22 -20.27
CA ARG A 160 1.94 -12.45 -21.09
C ARG A 160 2.36 -12.17 -22.53
N ILE A 161 1.88 -11.07 -23.11
CA ILE A 161 2.29 -10.59 -24.44
C ILE A 161 3.80 -10.34 -24.46
N GLN A 162 4.36 -9.64 -23.47
CA GLN A 162 5.81 -9.41 -23.36
C GLN A 162 6.63 -10.72 -23.26
N GLN A 163 6.02 -11.81 -22.77
CA GLN A 163 6.64 -13.13 -22.69
C GLN A 163 6.34 -14.02 -23.90
N ASN A 164 5.69 -13.51 -24.96
CA ASN A 164 5.20 -14.28 -26.10
C ASN A 164 4.33 -15.49 -25.68
N LYS A 165 3.51 -15.32 -24.63
CA LYS A 165 2.59 -16.35 -24.13
C LYS A 165 1.14 -15.94 -24.41
N PRO A 166 0.29 -16.87 -24.88
CA PRO A 166 -1.13 -16.59 -25.02
C PRO A 166 -1.78 -16.34 -23.66
N TYR A 167 -2.88 -15.59 -23.67
CA TYR A 167 -3.72 -15.36 -22.51
C TYR A 167 -5.17 -15.26 -22.97
N GLN A 168 -6.09 -15.85 -22.19
CA GLN A 168 -7.50 -15.93 -22.56
C GLN A 168 -8.17 -14.54 -22.49
N PRO A 169 -9.18 -14.28 -23.34
CA PRO A 169 -10.04 -13.11 -23.23
C PRO A 169 -10.65 -12.95 -21.83
N LEU A 170 -10.99 -11.72 -21.46
CA LEU A 170 -11.53 -11.42 -20.14
C LEU A 170 -12.84 -12.16 -19.90
N GLU A 171 -13.72 -12.22 -20.89
CA GLU A 171 -15.03 -12.85 -20.86
C GLU A 171 -14.92 -14.34 -20.53
N GLU A 172 -13.95 -15.05 -21.14
CA GLU A 172 -13.69 -16.47 -20.87
C GLU A 172 -13.14 -16.72 -19.45
N LEU A 173 -12.36 -15.78 -18.92
CA LEU A 173 -11.84 -15.88 -17.55
C LEU A 173 -12.92 -15.55 -16.51
N LEU A 174 -13.74 -14.55 -16.81
CA LEU A 174 -14.76 -14.00 -15.91
C LEU A 174 -16.03 -14.85 -15.91
N LEU A 175 -16.37 -15.50 -17.01
CA LEU A 175 -17.59 -16.30 -17.14
C LEU A 175 -17.27 -17.80 -17.27
N SER A 176 -18.04 -18.62 -16.60
CA SER A 176 -18.05 -20.07 -16.73
C SER A 176 -19.49 -20.53 -16.87
N GLN A 177 -19.82 -21.16 -18.00
CA GLN A 177 -21.19 -21.61 -18.31
C GLN A 177 -22.25 -20.50 -18.19
N GLY A 178 -21.91 -19.26 -18.61
CA GLY A 178 -22.81 -18.10 -18.54
C GLY A 178 -22.91 -17.44 -17.16
N HIS A 179 -22.23 -17.97 -16.14
CA HIS A 179 -22.21 -17.41 -14.78
C HIS A 179 -20.85 -16.81 -14.44
N ILE A 180 -20.82 -15.86 -13.50
CA ILE A 180 -19.56 -15.31 -13.00
C ILE A 180 -18.73 -16.42 -12.37
N ASN A 181 -17.47 -16.55 -12.81
CA ASN A 181 -16.50 -17.51 -12.30
C ASN A 181 -15.90 -17.02 -10.97
N PRO A 182 -16.30 -17.57 -9.81
CA PRO A 182 -15.78 -17.12 -8.53
C PRO A 182 -14.29 -17.45 -8.37
N LYS A 183 -13.74 -18.39 -9.13
CA LYS A 183 -12.32 -18.79 -9.02
C LYS A 183 -11.38 -17.78 -9.69
N TYR A 184 -11.91 -16.82 -10.44
CA TYR A 184 -11.05 -15.84 -11.11
C TYR A 184 -10.35 -14.94 -10.08
N LYS A 185 -9.01 -15.00 -10.05
CA LYS A 185 -8.21 -14.30 -9.03
C LYS A 185 -8.42 -12.78 -9.03
N ALA A 186 -8.63 -12.16 -10.18
CA ALA A 186 -8.91 -10.72 -10.22
C ALA A 186 -10.29 -10.41 -9.61
N LEU A 187 -11.30 -11.25 -9.80
CA LEU A 187 -12.57 -11.09 -9.12
C LEU A 187 -12.41 -11.22 -7.60
N GLN A 188 -11.72 -12.26 -7.14
CA GLN A 188 -11.50 -12.51 -5.71
C GLN A 188 -10.83 -11.32 -5.01
N ARG A 189 -9.80 -10.71 -5.62
CA ARG A 189 -9.13 -9.52 -5.05
C ARG A 189 -10.01 -8.27 -5.01
N SER A 190 -11.10 -8.24 -5.77
CA SER A 190 -12.07 -7.14 -5.78
C SER A 190 -13.15 -7.29 -4.69
N PHE A 191 -13.23 -8.43 -3.97
CA PHE A 191 -14.13 -8.59 -2.83
C PHE A 191 -13.54 -7.94 -1.57
N TYR A 192 -13.48 -6.61 -1.56
CA TYR A 192 -12.82 -5.85 -0.51
C TYR A 192 -13.36 -6.15 0.90
N TYR A 193 -14.67 -6.37 1.05
CA TYR A 193 -15.28 -6.67 2.36
C TYR A 193 -14.65 -7.92 2.99
N GLN A 194 -14.46 -8.99 2.22
CA GLN A 194 -13.92 -10.26 2.72
C GLN A 194 -12.49 -10.10 3.22
N HIS A 195 -11.74 -9.23 2.57
CA HIS A 195 -10.37 -8.96 2.92
C HIS A 195 -10.29 -8.03 4.12
N LEU A 196 -11.03 -6.92 4.09
CA LEU A 196 -11.07 -5.93 5.15
C LEU A 196 -11.54 -6.53 6.48
N ALA A 197 -12.52 -7.44 6.47
CA ALA A 197 -12.97 -8.14 7.68
C ALA A 197 -11.80 -8.79 8.45
N ARG A 198 -10.86 -9.45 7.75
CA ARG A 198 -9.68 -10.08 8.38
C ARG A 198 -8.68 -9.07 8.95
N TRP A 199 -8.64 -7.85 8.42
CA TRP A 199 -7.80 -6.79 8.96
C TRP A 199 -8.43 -6.20 10.22
N LEU A 200 -9.75 -5.99 10.21
CA LEU A 200 -10.51 -5.45 11.34
C LEU A 200 -10.63 -6.41 12.53
N GLU A 201 -10.37 -7.71 12.34
CA GLU A 201 -10.21 -8.65 13.45
C GLU A 201 -9.01 -8.35 14.34
N LEU A 202 -8.04 -7.55 13.86
CA LEU A 202 -6.79 -7.25 14.56
C LEU A 202 -6.59 -5.74 14.79
N PHE A 203 -6.91 -4.89 13.80
CA PHE A 203 -6.61 -3.45 13.79
C PHE A 203 -7.86 -2.58 13.97
#